data_AF-A0A2U0SED3-F1
#
_entry.id   AF-A0A2U0SED3-F1
#
_cell.length_a   1.000
_cell.length_b   1.000
_cell.length_c   1.000
_cell.angle_alpha   90.00
_cell.angle_beta   90.00
_cell.angle_gamma   90.00
#
_symmetry.space_group_name_H-M   'P 1'
#
loop_
_entity.id
_entity.type
_entity.pdbx_description
1 polymer ?
#
loop_
_entity_poly.entity_id
_entity_poly.type
_entity_poly.pdbx_seq_one_letter_code
_entity_poly.pdbx_strand_id
1 'polypeptide(L)'
;MTTNPLDPAMDRMSVAPDPKAEDNARGASHSSDAGTDVSIEERLARDPQSRDARLDRALDESMDASDPPASTQPIHNNQPPESSGYDADAEARRKDAKAPGLIGKALSKLGLD
;
A
#
# COMPACT_ATOMS: atom_id res chain seq x y z
N MET A 1 35.97 -9.85 13.65
CA MET A 1 34.49 -9.91 13.61
C MET A 1 34.05 -10.72 14.81
N THR A 2 33.64 -10.06 15.88
CA THR A 2 33.16 -10.69 17.11
C THR A 2 31.77 -11.25 16.85
N THR A 3 31.65 -12.58 16.75
CA THR A 3 30.35 -13.25 16.65
C THR A 3 29.66 -13.17 18.01
N ASN A 4 28.58 -12.37 18.07
CA ASN A 4 27.79 -12.26 19.28
C ASN A 4 26.98 -13.56 19.43
N PRO A 5 27.06 -14.29 20.56
CA PRO A 5 26.31 -15.54 20.75
C PRO A 5 24.78 -15.37 20.68
N LEU A 6 24.29 -14.13 20.63
CA LEU A 6 22.88 -13.78 20.47
C LEU A 6 22.40 -13.78 19.02
N ASP A 7 23.30 -13.67 18.03
CA ASP A 7 22.93 -13.61 16.61
C ASP A 7 22.12 -14.84 16.15
N PRO A 8 22.47 -16.09 16.53
CA PRO A 8 21.68 -17.27 16.15
C PRO A 8 20.32 -17.35 16.84
N ALA A 9 20.15 -16.70 17.99
CA ALA A 9 18.90 -16.68 18.72
C ALA A 9 17.92 -15.67 18.11
N MET A 10 18.41 -14.51 17.66
CA MET A 10 17.61 -13.51 16.97
C MET A 10 17.12 -14.01 15.61
N ASP A 11 17.95 -14.76 14.88
CA ASP A 11 17.60 -15.32 13.57
C ASP A 11 16.45 -16.35 13.64
N ARG A 12 16.45 -17.20 14.68
CA ARG A 12 15.36 -18.17 14.92
C ARG A 12 14.04 -17.53 15.35
N MET A 13 14.08 -16.30 15.88
CA MET A 13 12.89 -15.52 16.24
C MET A 13 12.47 -14.56 15.12
N SER A 14 13.18 -14.55 13.99
CA SER A 14 12.80 -13.73 12.84
C SER A 14 11.50 -14.25 12.24
N VAL A 15 10.44 -13.46 12.39
CA VAL A 15 9.13 -13.67 11.73
C VAL A 15 9.13 -13.03 10.33
N ALA A 16 10.18 -12.29 9.98
CA ALA A 16 10.34 -11.72 8.66
C ALA A 16 10.64 -12.85 7.65
N PRO A 17 9.92 -12.89 6.51
CA PRO A 17 10.26 -13.82 5.44
C PRO A 17 11.72 -13.58 4.99
N ASP A 18 12.45 -14.67 4.73
CA ASP A 18 13.81 -14.59 4.21
C ASP A 18 13.78 -13.90 2.84
N PRO A 19 14.49 -12.77 2.65
CA PRO A 19 14.51 -12.07 1.35
C PRO A 19 15.12 -12.92 0.23
N LYS A 20 15.79 -14.04 0.55
CA LYS A 20 16.29 -15.01 -0.44
C LYS A 20 15.33 -16.18 -0.72
N ALA A 21 14.23 -16.30 0.01
CA ALA A 21 13.17 -17.26 -0.28
C ALA A 21 12.23 -16.78 -1.41
N GLU A 22 12.40 -15.54 -1.88
CA GLU A 22 11.52 -14.86 -2.83
C GLU A 22 11.60 -15.40 -4.27
N ASP A 23 12.63 -16.18 -4.63
CA ASP A 23 12.75 -16.75 -5.98
C ASP A 23 11.78 -17.93 -6.25
N ASN A 24 11.14 -18.50 -5.22
CA ASN A 24 10.14 -19.58 -5.38
C ASN A 24 8.80 -19.32 -4.67
N ALA A 25 8.64 -18.18 -4.00
CA ALA A 25 7.35 -17.76 -3.46
C ALA A 25 6.70 -16.80 -4.46
N ARG A 26 5.56 -17.23 -5.01
CA ARG A 26 4.67 -16.43 -5.85
C ARG A 26 4.66 -14.98 -5.36
N GLY A 27 5.08 -14.07 -6.23
CA GLY A 27 5.26 -12.66 -5.90
C GLY A 27 4.03 -12.06 -5.22
N ALA A 28 4.25 -10.95 -4.51
CA ALA A 28 3.25 -10.12 -3.85
C ALA A 28 2.29 -9.43 -4.85
N SER A 29 1.62 -10.22 -5.70
CA SER A 29 0.59 -9.81 -6.63
C SER A 29 -0.46 -10.91 -6.75
N HIS A 30 -1.11 -11.21 -5.64
CA HIS A 30 -2.53 -11.46 -5.73
C HIS A 30 -3.14 -10.44 -4.78
N SER A 31 -3.90 -9.48 -5.32
CA SER A 31 -5.10 -9.02 -4.64
C SER A 31 -5.96 -10.27 -4.46
N SER A 32 -5.57 -11.14 -3.54
CA SER A 32 -6.44 -12.18 -3.05
C SER A 32 -7.63 -11.42 -2.52
N ASP A 33 -8.77 -11.71 -3.11
CA ASP A 33 -10.06 -11.23 -2.69
C ASP A 33 -10.24 -11.68 -1.24
N ALA A 34 -9.72 -10.86 -0.31
CA ALA A 34 -9.49 -11.23 1.07
C ALA A 34 -10.85 -11.16 1.78
N GLY A 35 -11.62 -12.23 1.60
CA GLY A 35 -12.97 -12.34 2.17
C GLY A 35 -14.04 -12.89 1.24
N THR A 36 -13.72 -13.37 0.03
CA THR A 36 -14.75 -13.94 -0.87
C THR A 36 -14.23 -15.16 -1.61
N ASP A 37 -13.87 -16.19 -0.84
CA ASP A 37 -13.54 -17.48 -1.44
C ASP A 37 -14.82 -18.16 -1.96
N VAL A 38 -14.98 -18.27 -3.28
CA VAL A 38 -16.09 -18.99 -3.94
C VAL A 38 -16.25 -20.42 -3.41
N SER A 39 -15.15 -21.04 -2.98
CA SER A 39 -15.16 -22.38 -2.37
C SER A 39 -15.89 -22.44 -1.02
N ILE A 40 -15.97 -21.34 -0.26
CA ILE A 40 -16.77 -21.25 0.98
C ILE A 40 -18.26 -21.27 0.61
N GLU A 41 -18.67 -20.51 -0.40
CA GLU A 41 -20.07 -20.45 -0.85
C GLU A 41 -20.54 -21.80 -1.39
N GLU A 42 -19.71 -22.48 -2.19
CA GLU A 42 -20.00 -23.83 -2.66
C GLU A 42 -20.12 -24.85 -1.52
N ARG A 43 -19.26 -24.74 -0.49
CA ARG A 43 -19.34 -25.59 0.70
C ARG A 43 -20.62 -25.33 1.49
N LEU A 44 -21.01 -24.06 1.66
CA LEU A 44 -22.22 -23.68 2.38
C LEU A 44 -23.49 -24.05 1.61
N ALA A 45 -23.48 -23.96 0.28
CA ALA A 45 -24.58 -24.42 -0.56
C ALA A 45 -24.78 -25.94 -0.50
N ARG A 46 -23.68 -26.70 -0.37
CA ARG A 46 -23.70 -28.16 -0.23
C ARG A 46 -24.12 -28.61 1.17
N ASP A 47 -23.64 -27.93 2.20
CA ASP A 47 -24.00 -28.18 3.60
C ASP A 47 -24.17 -26.87 4.38
N PRO A 48 -25.42 -26.37 4.47
CA PRO A 48 -25.73 -25.13 5.18
C PRO A 48 -25.52 -25.22 6.71
N GLN A 49 -25.41 -26.43 7.27
CA GLN A 49 -25.19 -26.64 8.71
C GLN A 49 -23.71 -26.79 9.07
N SER A 50 -22.81 -26.79 8.08
CA SER A 50 -21.38 -26.83 8.31
C SER A 50 -20.92 -25.64 9.15
N ARG A 51 -20.45 -25.92 10.37
CA ARG A 51 -19.95 -24.91 11.30
C ARG A 51 -18.75 -24.17 10.74
N ASP A 52 -17.87 -24.89 10.04
CA ASP A 52 -16.64 -24.34 9.49
C ASP A 52 -16.95 -23.39 8.33
N ALA A 53 -17.78 -23.79 7.37
CA ALA A 53 -18.17 -22.91 6.26
C ALA A 53 -18.92 -21.65 6.73
N ARG A 54 -19.72 -21.76 7.81
CA ARG A 54 -20.39 -20.61 8.43
C ARG A 54 -19.42 -19.67 9.15
N LEU A 55 -18.39 -20.23 9.81
CA LEU A 55 -17.37 -19.43 10.48
C LEU A 55 -16.51 -18.70 9.45
N ASP A 56 -16.07 -19.40 8.40
CA ASP A 56 -15.27 -18.83 7.31
C ASP A 56 -16.04 -17.64 6.68
N ARG A 57 -17.33 -17.83 6.33
CA ARG A 57 -18.17 -16.75 5.81
C ARG A 57 -18.39 -15.58 6.79
N ALA A 58 -18.52 -15.87 8.08
CA ALA A 58 -18.70 -14.81 9.09
C ALA A 58 -17.42 -14.00 9.32
N LEU A 59 -16.24 -14.63 9.20
CA LEU A 59 -14.95 -13.96 9.28
C LEU A 59 -14.80 -12.98 8.11
N ASP A 60 -15.13 -13.43 6.90
CA ASP A 60 -15.15 -12.63 5.67
C ASP A 60 -16.05 -11.39 5.81
N GLU A 61 -17.31 -11.58 6.22
CA GLU A 61 -18.27 -10.49 6.40
C GLU A 61 -17.85 -9.50 7.51
N SER A 62 -17.09 -9.96 8.51
CA SER A 62 -16.66 -9.13 9.64
C SER A 62 -15.54 -8.14 9.31
N MET A 63 -14.77 -8.39 8.25
CA MET A 63 -13.65 -7.51 7.86
C MET A 63 -14.15 -6.22 7.20
N ASP A 64 -15.10 -6.32 6.26
CA ASP A 64 -15.68 -5.13 5.59
C ASP A 64 -16.66 -4.37 6.50
N ALA A 65 -17.37 -5.09 7.37
CA ALA A 65 -18.28 -4.46 8.34
C ALA A 65 -17.55 -3.64 9.44
N SER A 66 -16.23 -3.82 9.58
CA SER A 66 -15.44 -3.25 10.68
C SER A 66 -14.83 -1.89 10.39
N ASP A 67 -14.71 -1.46 9.13
CA ASP A 67 -14.03 -0.20 8.83
C ASP A 67 -15.07 0.93 8.71
N PRO A 68 -15.24 1.79 9.75
CA PRO A 68 -16.14 2.92 9.64
C PRO A 68 -15.68 3.79 8.47
N PRO A 69 -16.60 4.35 7.67
CA PRO A 69 -16.20 5.29 6.63
C PRO A 69 -15.39 6.41 7.28
N ALA A 70 -14.18 6.66 6.77
CA ALA A 70 -13.25 7.64 7.31
C ALA A 70 -13.99 8.99 7.51
N SER A 71 -14.30 9.30 8.77
CA SER A 71 -15.12 10.47 9.14
C SER A 71 -14.36 11.79 8.95
N THR A 72 -13.06 11.72 8.68
CA THR A 72 -12.18 12.88 8.50
C THR A 72 -11.85 13.04 7.02
N GLN A 73 -12.85 13.36 6.22
CA GLN A 73 -12.56 13.88 4.88
C GLN A 73 -12.06 15.32 5.02
N PRO A 74 -10.94 15.71 4.39
CA PRO A 74 -10.52 17.11 4.31
C PRO A 74 -11.42 17.90 3.34
N ILE A 75 -12.75 17.76 3.42
CA ILE A 75 -13.70 18.50 2.57
C ILE A 75 -13.63 20.01 2.87
N HIS A 76 -13.26 20.37 4.10
CA HIS A 76 -13.25 21.75 4.57
C HIS A 76 -11.85 22.37 4.62
N ASN A 77 -10.79 21.56 4.47
CA ASN A 77 -9.41 22.03 4.49
C ASN A 77 -8.73 21.79 3.14
N ASN A 78 -8.85 22.78 2.25
CA ASN A 78 -8.14 22.81 0.97
C ASN A 78 -6.71 23.35 1.11
N GLN A 79 -6.27 23.66 2.33
CA GLN A 79 -4.90 24.07 2.58
C GLN A 79 -4.03 22.84 2.83
N PRO A 80 -2.78 22.85 2.33
CA PRO A 80 -1.80 21.86 2.69
C PRO A 80 -1.68 21.78 4.22
N PRO A 81 -1.55 20.58 4.80
CA PRO A 81 -1.39 20.45 6.24
C PRO A 81 -0.10 21.13 6.69
N GLU A 82 -0.06 21.66 7.91
CA GLU A 82 1.11 22.35 8.47
C GLU A 82 2.36 21.46 8.49
N SER A 83 2.17 20.14 8.58
CA SER A 83 3.25 19.14 8.51
C SER A 83 3.80 18.88 7.11
N SER A 84 3.18 19.41 6.04
CA SER A 84 3.62 19.16 4.66
C SER A 84 4.88 19.93 4.25
N GLY A 85 5.29 20.95 5.02
CA GLY A 85 6.38 21.84 4.64
C GLY A 85 6.09 22.65 3.37
N TYR A 86 4.82 22.79 2.98
CA TYR A 86 4.40 23.57 1.82
C TYR A 86 4.65 25.06 2.05
N ASP A 87 5.41 25.69 1.16
CA ASP A 87 5.66 27.14 1.11
C ASP A 87 5.00 27.72 -0.14
N ALA A 88 3.95 28.53 0.07
CA ALA A 88 3.16 29.14 -0.98
C ALA A 88 4.00 30.05 -1.90
N ASP A 89 4.99 30.75 -1.35
CA ASP A 89 5.83 31.68 -2.12
C ASP A 89 6.84 30.91 -2.99
N ALA A 90 7.43 29.84 -2.44
CA ALA A 90 8.33 28.98 -3.19
C ALA A 90 7.59 28.26 -4.33
N GLU A 91 6.35 27.85 -4.11
CA GLU A 91 5.52 27.19 -5.12
C GLU A 91 5.01 28.14 -6.19
N ALA A 92 4.62 29.37 -5.82
CA ALA A 92 4.29 30.40 -6.80
C ALA A 92 5.48 30.68 -7.72
N ARG A 93 6.68 30.87 -7.15
CA ARG A 93 7.92 31.03 -7.92
C ARG A 93 8.23 29.85 -8.82
N ARG A 94 7.94 28.61 -8.41
CA ARG A 94 8.11 27.41 -9.26
C ARG A 94 7.10 27.35 -10.41
N LYS A 95 5.86 27.79 -10.17
CA LYS A 95 4.82 27.88 -11.21
C LYS A 95 5.16 28.95 -12.25
N ASP A 96 5.65 30.09 -11.80
CA ASP A 96 6.09 31.19 -12.66
C ASP A 96 7.42 30.86 -13.36
N ALA A 97 8.33 30.16 -12.66
CA ALA A 97 9.57 29.61 -13.20
C ALA A 97 9.37 28.27 -13.91
N LYS A 98 8.15 27.97 -14.40
CA LYS A 98 7.93 27.00 -15.49
C LYS A 98 8.54 27.57 -16.78
N ALA A 99 9.85 27.78 -16.73
CA ALA A 99 10.77 27.89 -17.83
C ALA A 99 10.53 26.68 -18.74
N PRO A 100 10.73 26.84 -20.06
CA PRO A 100 10.27 25.86 -21.01
C PRO A 100 10.93 24.52 -20.66
N GLY A 101 10.16 23.43 -20.84
CA GLY A 101 10.61 22.08 -20.51
C GLY A 101 11.98 21.77 -21.12
N LEU A 102 12.53 20.59 -20.82
CA LEU A 102 13.85 20.15 -21.34
C LEU A 102 14.05 20.45 -22.84
N ILE A 103 12.97 20.45 -23.62
CA ILE A 103 12.89 20.83 -25.03
C ILE A 103 13.21 22.31 -25.29
N GLY A 104 12.64 23.27 -24.56
CA GLY A 104 12.95 24.69 -24.79
C GLY A 104 14.31 25.11 -24.25
N LYS A 105 14.83 24.44 -23.20
CA LYS A 105 16.25 24.58 -22.82
C LYS A 105 17.21 24.03 -23.87
N ALA A 106 16.79 23.02 -24.64
CA ALA A 106 17.56 22.50 -25.76
C ALA A 106 17.47 23.44 -26.99
N LEU A 107 16.30 24.01 -27.27
CA LEU A 107 16.07 24.92 -28.38
C LEU A 107 16.79 26.27 -28.20
N SER A 108 16.77 26.83 -26.99
CA SER A 108 17.49 28.06 -26.67
C SER A 108 19.02 27.87 -26.73
N LYS A 109 19.52 26.66 -26.40
CA LYS A 109 20.93 26.30 -26.57
C LYS A 109 21.34 26.08 -28.02
N LEU A 110 20.38 25.77 -28.90
CA LEU A 110 20.58 25.63 -30.33
C LEU A 110 20.37 26.94 -31.10
N GLY A 111 20.00 28.03 -30.41
CA GLY A 111 19.82 29.36 -30.99
C GLY A 111 18.60 29.47 -31.92
N LEU A 112 17.57 28.64 -31.70
CA LEU A 112 16.32 28.62 -32.47
C LEU A 112 15.15 29.24 -31.68
N ASP A 113 15.37 30.40 -31.05
CA ASP A 113 14.32 31.25 -30.47
C ASP A 113 13.89 32.35 -31.45
#